data_AF-A0A3A5L2T8-F1
#
_entry.id   AF-A0A3A5L2T8-F1
#
_cell.length_a   1.000
_cell.length_b   1.000
_cell.length_c   1.000
_cell.angle_alpha   90.00
_cell.angle_beta   90.00
_cell.angle_gamma   90.00
#
_symmetry.space_group_name_H-M   'P 1'
#
loop_
_entity.id
_entity.type
_entity.pdbx_description
1 polymer ?
#
loop_
_entity_poly.entity_id
_entity_poly.type
_entity_poly.pdbx_seq_one_letter_code
_entity_poly.pdbx_strand_id
1 'polypeptide(L)'
;MRLFYALLFACCLTPLWAAPYPSTNVHQHPSQDQALARALRIGTDTDGKPLFLCLGRLFNSTQPGKTWAGYGRCNVPYGGKEYIVNDYQVPPANAFGNVFWQNAGGQPLAIGRDTNGNPLFLCQAYFKGSKQPGKTWPGYNHCNISYAGHEIITDNYRILGSDSGQANFHQHASQNAQQQQCITGPFGNKACGFNCIKSTNNVACATSMDQQCVSDNFGRIACGYGCVQSPLKVACARKRSENCVINSFNEIRCGRNCRMDNFNRIQCD
;
A
#
# COMPACT_ATOMS: atom_id res chain seq x y z
N MET A 1 93.27 -4.89 -30.02
CA MET A 1 93.51 -6.27 -29.53
C MET A 1 93.33 -6.29 -28.02
N ARG A 2 92.65 -7.33 -27.50
CA ARG A 2 92.41 -7.71 -26.08
C ARG A 2 91.10 -7.14 -25.49
N LEU A 3 90.02 -7.94 -25.43
CA LEU A 3 89.67 -8.99 -24.42
C LEU A 3 89.35 -8.34 -23.04
N PHE A 4 88.31 -8.62 -22.23
CA PHE A 4 87.10 -9.47 -22.18
C PHE A 4 86.37 -9.18 -20.83
N TYR A 5 85.09 -9.60 -20.66
CA TYR A 5 84.35 -9.92 -19.39
C TYR A 5 84.10 -8.79 -18.35
N ALA A 6 83.07 -8.76 -17.50
CA ALA A 6 81.82 -9.48 -17.27
C ALA A 6 80.99 -8.68 -16.23
N LEU A 7 79.65 -8.84 -16.26
CA LEU A 7 78.66 -8.77 -15.17
C LEU A 7 78.86 -7.80 -13.99
N LEU A 8 77.84 -6.97 -13.71
CA LEU A 8 77.14 -6.96 -12.40
C LEU A 8 75.85 -6.11 -12.39
N PHE A 9 74.82 -6.75 -11.86
CA PHE A 9 73.50 -6.28 -11.39
C PHE A 9 73.38 -4.82 -10.94
N ALA A 10 72.31 -4.14 -11.36
CA ALA A 10 71.56 -3.25 -10.48
C ALA A 10 70.12 -3.03 -10.99
N CYS A 11 69.16 -3.47 -10.18
CA CYS A 11 67.72 -3.24 -10.27
C CYS A 11 67.35 -1.83 -10.75
N CYS A 12 66.52 -1.76 -11.80
CA CYS A 12 65.63 -0.61 -12.01
C CYS A 12 64.22 -1.17 -12.13
N LEU A 13 63.47 -1.02 -11.03
CA LEU A 13 62.05 -1.32 -10.89
C LEU A 13 61.27 -0.63 -12.01
N THR A 14 60.55 -1.42 -12.80
CA THR A 14 59.52 -0.89 -13.70
C THR A 14 58.32 -0.47 -12.85
N PRO A 15 57.82 0.78 -12.97
CA PRO A 15 56.53 1.10 -12.40
C PRO A 15 55.46 0.47 -13.28
N LEU A 16 54.84 -0.61 -12.77
CA LEU A 16 53.59 -1.15 -13.30
C LEU A 16 52.53 -0.04 -13.25
N TRP A 17 52.23 0.55 -14.41
CA TRP A 17 51.06 1.40 -14.57
C TRP A 17 49.83 0.51 -14.40
N ALA A 18 49.15 0.65 -13.26
CA ALA A 18 47.84 0.08 -13.06
C ALA A 18 46.90 0.70 -14.11
N ALA A 19 46.52 -0.10 -15.10
CA ALA A 19 45.43 0.25 -16.00
C ALA A 19 44.16 0.48 -15.14
N PRO A 20 43.45 1.61 -15.28
CA PRO A 20 42.17 1.77 -14.63
C PRO A 20 41.18 0.81 -15.32
N TYR A 21 40.85 -0.28 -14.64
CA TYR A 21 39.69 -1.09 -14.98
C TYR A 21 38.46 -0.17 -14.95
N PRO A 22 37.68 -0.02 -16.02
CA PRO A 22 36.36 0.56 -15.91
C PRO A 22 35.46 -0.47 -15.23
N SER A 23 35.45 -0.46 -13.90
CA SER A 23 34.39 -1.08 -13.11
C SER A 23 33.17 -0.16 -13.18
N THR A 24 32.48 -0.17 -14.32
CA THR A 24 31.12 0.37 -14.42
C THR A 24 30.15 -0.80 -14.35
N ASN A 25 30.06 -1.46 -13.19
CA ASN A 25 28.81 -2.08 -12.79
C ASN A 25 27.87 -0.96 -12.33
N VAL A 26 27.44 -0.14 -13.29
CA VAL A 26 26.27 0.72 -13.09
C VAL A 26 25.09 -0.22 -13.12
N HIS A 27 24.59 -0.60 -11.95
CA HIS A 27 23.24 -1.13 -11.84
C HIS A 27 22.30 -0.04 -12.37
N GLN A 28 21.97 -0.11 -13.67
CA GLN A 28 21.00 0.77 -14.28
C GLN A 28 19.64 0.42 -13.67
N HIS A 29 19.26 1.15 -12.63
CA HIS A 29 17.86 1.24 -12.25
C HIS A 29 17.12 1.85 -13.44
N PRO A 30 16.04 1.22 -13.95
CA PRO A 30 15.27 1.77 -15.06
C PRO A 30 14.90 3.22 -14.74
N SER A 31 15.08 4.14 -15.70
CA SER A 31 14.55 5.49 -15.54
C SER A 31 13.05 5.40 -15.26
N GLN A 32 12.49 6.34 -14.50
CA GLN A 32 11.06 6.33 -14.16
C GLN A 32 10.19 6.17 -15.43
N ASP A 33 10.58 6.80 -16.53
CA ASP A 33 9.87 6.70 -17.81
C ASP A 33 9.87 5.28 -18.39
N GLN A 34 10.96 4.52 -18.25
CA GLN A 34 10.99 3.10 -18.61
C GLN A 34 10.11 2.25 -17.69
N ALA A 35 10.06 2.56 -16.39
CA ALA A 35 9.17 1.87 -15.46
C ALA A 35 7.69 2.12 -15.80
N LEU A 36 7.36 3.35 -16.21
CA LEU A 36 5.99 3.75 -16.58
C LEU A 36 5.51 3.12 -17.90
N ALA A 37 6.41 2.82 -18.83
CA ALA A 37 6.06 2.15 -20.09
C ALA A 37 5.35 0.80 -19.89
N ARG A 38 5.65 0.12 -18.78
CA ARG A 38 5.03 -1.16 -18.40
C ARG A 38 4.09 -1.03 -17.20
N ALA A 39 3.86 0.16 -16.68
CA ALA A 39 3.10 0.36 -15.45
C ALA A 39 1.60 0.22 -15.68
N LEU A 40 0.87 -0.14 -14.62
CA LEU A 40 -0.58 -0.16 -14.67
C LEU A 40 -1.12 1.28 -14.75
N ARG A 41 -1.84 1.59 -15.82
CA ARG A 41 -2.58 2.85 -15.98
C ARG A 41 -3.86 2.79 -15.17
N ILE A 42 -4.01 3.70 -14.22
CA ILE A 42 -5.09 3.68 -13.22
C ILE A 42 -5.97 4.91 -13.24
N GLY A 43 -5.74 5.86 -14.16
CA GLY A 43 -6.53 7.08 -14.23
C GLY A 43 -6.12 7.99 -15.40
N THR A 44 -6.77 9.14 -15.44
CA THR A 44 -6.46 10.26 -16.34
C THR A 44 -6.57 11.54 -15.57
N ASP A 45 -5.59 12.42 -15.71
CA ASP A 45 -5.66 13.75 -15.11
C ASP A 45 -6.50 14.72 -15.97
N THR A 46 -6.69 15.96 -15.50
CA THR A 46 -7.50 16.99 -16.17
C THR A 46 -6.98 17.40 -17.54
N ASP A 47 -5.68 17.21 -17.80
CA ASP A 47 -5.05 17.45 -19.10
C ASP A 47 -5.12 16.23 -20.03
N GLY A 48 -5.84 15.18 -19.63
CA GLY A 48 -5.98 13.92 -20.38
C GLY A 48 -4.79 12.96 -20.24
N LYS A 49 -3.70 13.37 -19.57
CA LYS A 49 -2.51 12.52 -19.43
C LYS A 49 -2.78 11.30 -18.52
N PRO A 50 -2.10 10.18 -18.77
CA PRO A 50 -2.24 8.97 -17.96
C PRO A 50 -1.73 9.17 -16.53
N LEU A 51 -2.48 8.63 -15.58
CA LEU A 51 -2.00 8.40 -14.21
C LEU A 51 -1.68 6.92 -14.03
N PHE A 52 -0.56 6.63 -13.39
CA PHE A 52 -0.05 5.28 -13.18
C PHE A 52 0.01 4.92 -11.70
N LEU A 53 -0.09 3.62 -11.42
CA LEU A 53 0.02 3.09 -10.07
C LEU A 53 1.44 3.25 -9.54
N CYS A 54 1.55 3.83 -8.35
CA CYS A 54 2.72 3.72 -7.51
C CYS A 54 2.33 3.15 -6.14
N LEU A 55 3.24 2.40 -5.53
CA LEU A 55 3.12 1.86 -4.18
C LEU A 55 4.10 2.60 -3.28
N GLY A 56 3.61 3.59 -2.53
CA GLY A 56 4.42 4.42 -1.64
C GLY A 56 4.58 3.80 -0.26
N ARG A 57 5.79 3.86 0.30
CA ARG A 57 6.05 3.55 1.70
C ARG A 57 5.70 4.76 2.55
N LEU A 58 4.74 4.60 3.45
CA LEU A 58 4.26 5.68 4.32
C LEU A 58 3.89 5.09 5.68
N PHE A 59 4.41 5.62 6.79
CA PHE A 59 4.05 5.18 8.15
C PHE A 59 4.05 3.66 8.38
N ASN A 60 5.08 2.95 7.92
CA ASN A 60 5.17 1.47 7.99
C ASN A 60 4.03 0.74 7.24
N SER A 61 3.55 1.32 6.16
CA SER A 61 2.54 0.74 5.27
C SER A 61 2.97 0.83 3.81
N THR A 62 2.27 0.10 2.95
CA THR A 62 2.41 0.16 1.49
C THR A 62 1.11 0.70 0.92
N GLN A 63 1.10 1.98 0.57
CA GLN A 63 -0.10 2.68 0.14
C GLN A 63 -0.17 2.74 -1.39
N PRO A 64 -1.31 2.41 -2.01
CA PRO A 64 -1.53 2.71 -3.41
C PRO A 64 -1.68 4.22 -3.60
N GLY A 65 -1.04 4.74 -4.63
CA GLY A 65 -1.07 6.15 -5.01
C GLY A 65 -0.99 6.33 -6.52
N LYS A 66 -0.81 7.58 -6.93
CA LYS A 66 -0.69 7.99 -8.34
C LYS A 66 0.65 8.64 -8.65
N THR A 67 1.17 8.36 -9.84
CA THR A 67 2.34 9.02 -10.43
C THR A 67 2.10 9.24 -11.93
N TRP A 68 2.98 10.00 -12.59
CA TRP A 68 2.92 10.27 -14.02
C TRP A 68 4.33 10.49 -14.61
N ALA A 69 4.41 10.50 -15.94
CA ALA A 69 5.66 10.67 -16.68
C ALA A 69 6.36 11.99 -16.29
N GLY A 70 7.67 11.92 -16.02
CA GLY A 70 8.49 13.05 -15.61
C GLY A 70 8.26 13.58 -14.18
N TYR A 71 7.36 13.00 -13.36
CA TYR A 71 7.08 13.55 -12.01
C TYR A 71 8.13 13.20 -10.95
N GLY A 72 8.65 11.97 -10.98
CA GLY A 72 9.63 11.47 -10.01
C GLY A 72 9.10 11.16 -8.61
N ARG A 73 7.79 11.24 -8.36
CA ARG A 73 7.18 11.08 -7.01
C ARG A 73 5.89 10.26 -7.05
N CYS A 74 5.43 9.81 -5.88
CA CYS A 74 4.15 9.12 -5.69
C CYS A 74 3.22 9.92 -4.79
N ASN A 75 2.04 10.29 -5.27
CA ASN A 75 1.03 10.97 -4.47
C ASN A 75 0.10 9.96 -3.82
N VAL A 76 0.04 9.96 -2.49
CA VAL A 76 -0.69 8.99 -1.66
C VAL A 76 -1.75 9.70 -0.82
N PRO A 77 -3.03 9.30 -0.88
CA PRO A 77 -4.06 9.86 -0.02
C PRO A 77 -3.94 9.21 1.36
N TYR A 78 -3.85 10.01 2.44
CA TYR A 78 -3.80 9.50 3.80
C TYR A 78 -4.22 10.55 4.82
N GLY A 79 -5.19 10.23 5.69
CA GLY A 79 -5.51 11.04 6.87
C GLY A 79 -5.92 12.48 6.57
N GLY A 80 -6.67 12.71 5.49
CA GLY A 80 -7.12 14.04 5.05
C GLY A 80 -6.14 14.79 4.15
N LYS A 81 -4.95 14.24 3.86
CA LYS A 81 -3.90 14.91 3.07
C LYS A 81 -3.42 14.05 1.90
N GLU A 82 -2.90 14.71 0.87
CA GLU A 82 -2.08 14.08 -0.17
C GLU A 82 -0.60 14.13 0.26
N TYR A 83 -0.02 12.97 0.52
CA TYR A 83 1.40 12.82 0.81
C TYR A 83 2.19 12.62 -0.47
N ILE A 84 3.24 13.41 -0.66
CA ILE A 84 4.21 13.25 -1.74
C ILE A 84 5.35 12.35 -1.24
N VAL A 85 5.41 11.13 -1.76
CA VAL A 85 6.32 10.08 -1.28
C VAL A 85 7.46 9.86 -2.28
N ASN A 86 8.70 9.83 -1.76
CA ASN A 86 9.92 9.54 -2.51
C ASN A 86 10.26 8.04 -2.56
N ASP A 87 9.98 7.33 -1.47
CA ASP A 87 10.18 5.88 -1.39
C ASP A 87 8.94 5.15 -1.91
N TYR A 88 8.98 4.79 -3.19
CA TYR A 88 7.87 4.09 -3.85
C TYR A 88 8.37 3.15 -4.94
N GLN A 89 7.49 2.24 -5.34
CA GLN A 89 7.70 1.35 -6.48
C GLN A 89 6.59 1.55 -7.51
N VAL A 90 6.93 1.33 -8.79
CA VAL A 90 5.96 1.30 -9.89
C VAL A 90 5.91 -0.14 -10.41
N PRO A 91 4.97 -0.96 -9.92
CA PRO A 91 4.85 -2.35 -10.35
C PRO A 91 4.39 -2.44 -11.82
N PRO A 92 4.91 -3.40 -12.59
CA PRO A 92 4.47 -3.59 -13.96
C PRO A 92 3.04 -4.13 -14.00
N ALA A 93 2.26 -3.77 -15.02
CA ALA A 93 0.86 -4.13 -15.16
C ALA A 93 0.63 -5.65 -15.16
N ASN A 94 1.55 -6.41 -15.76
CA ASN A 94 1.48 -7.88 -15.81
C ASN A 94 1.64 -8.55 -14.44
N ALA A 95 2.13 -7.84 -13.40
CA ALA A 95 2.17 -8.36 -12.03
C ALA A 95 0.77 -8.57 -11.43
N PHE A 96 -0.27 -7.99 -12.04
CA PHE A 96 -1.65 -8.06 -11.55
C PHE A 96 -2.54 -9.00 -12.37
N GLY A 97 -2.00 -9.66 -13.40
CA GLY A 97 -2.77 -10.47 -14.34
C GLY A 97 -3.78 -9.65 -15.14
N ASN A 98 -4.88 -10.28 -15.54
CA ASN A 98 -5.97 -9.60 -16.23
C ASN A 98 -6.82 -8.83 -15.20
N VAL A 99 -6.72 -7.51 -15.24
CA VAL A 99 -7.44 -6.60 -14.35
C VAL A 99 -8.49 -5.80 -15.10
N PHE A 100 -9.60 -5.53 -14.44
CA PHE A 100 -10.67 -4.70 -14.98
C PHE A 100 -11.33 -3.87 -13.87
N TRP A 101 -11.93 -2.76 -14.29
CA TRP A 101 -12.69 -1.91 -13.38
C TRP A 101 -14.13 -2.40 -13.27
N GLN A 102 -14.63 -2.52 -12.05
CA GLN A 102 -15.97 -2.99 -11.75
C GLN A 102 -16.62 -2.14 -10.66
N ASN A 103 -17.93 -2.28 -10.48
CA ASN A 103 -18.66 -1.57 -9.42
C ASN A 103 -18.12 -1.94 -8.03
N ALA A 104 -18.28 -1.04 -7.05
CA ALA A 104 -17.74 -1.19 -5.70
C ALA A 104 -18.15 -2.49 -4.95
N GLY A 105 -19.23 -3.15 -5.38
CA GLY A 105 -19.67 -4.45 -4.84
C GLY A 105 -19.01 -5.70 -5.45
N GLY A 106 -18.07 -5.53 -6.39
CA GLY A 106 -17.32 -6.64 -7.00
C GLY A 106 -16.23 -7.23 -6.09
N GLN A 107 -15.37 -8.10 -6.65
CA GLN A 107 -14.23 -8.70 -5.94
C GLN A 107 -12.96 -7.85 -6.12
N PRO A 108 -12.56 -7.03 -5.13
CA PRO A 108 -11.41 -6.14 -5.29
C PRO A 108 -10.08 -6.90 -5.27
N LEU A 109 -9.11 -6.40 -6.03
CA LEU A 109 -7.73 -6.86 -5.98
C LEU A 109 -6.97 -6.12 -4.87
N ALA A 110 -6.31 -6.87 -3.98
CA ALA A 110 -5.41 -6.31 -2.97
C ALA A 110 -4.14 -5.77 -3.63
N ILE A 111 -3.89 -4.47 -3.45
CA ILE A 111 -2.76 -3.75 -4.08
C ILE A 111 -1.78 -3.23 -3.04
N GLY A 112 -2.27 -2.88 -1.84
CA GLY A 112 -1.44 -2.35 -0.76
C GLY A 112 -1.79 -2.97 0.59
N ARG A 113 -1.10 -2.49 1.62
CA ARG A 113 -1.37 -2.84 3.02
C ARG A 113 -1.26 -1.60 3.86
N ASP A 114 -2.25 -1.33 4.70
CA ASP A 114 -2.23 -0.20 5.61
C ASP A 114 -1.36 -0.47 6.84
N THR A 115 -1.25 0.51 7.75
CA THR A 115 -0.40 0.42 8.96
C THR A 115 -0.77 -0.73 9.91
N ASN A 116 -2.02 -1.22 9.86
CA ASN A 116 -2.51 -2.41 10.57
C ASN A 116 -2.28 -3.73 9.80
N GLY A 117 -1.71 -3.67 8.59
CA GLY A 117 -1.57 -4.83 7.70
C GLY A 117 -2.81 -5.17 6.88
N ASN A 118 -3.93 -4.44 7.07
CA ASN A 118 -5.17 -4.65 6.31
C ASN A 118 -4.92 -4.39 4.82
N PRO A 119 -5.55 -5.19 3.94
CA PRO A 119 -5.41 -4.99 2.51
C PRO A 119 -6.03 -3.65 2.10
N LEU A 120 -5.32 -2.93 1.24
CA LEU A 120 -5.82 -1.76 0.53
C LEU A 120 -6.11 -2.14 -0.91
N PHE A 121 -7.26 -1.68 -1.40
CA PHE A 121 -7.74 -1.88 -2.75
C PHE A 121 -7.63 -0.58 -3.54
N LEU A 122 -7.41 -0.72 -4.84
CA LEU A 122 -7.42 0.41 -5.74
C LEU A 122 -8.86 0.73 -6.16
N CYS A 123 -9.27 1.97 -5.94
CA CYS A 123 -10.52 2.52 -6.45
C CYS A 123 -10.26 3.65 -7.45
N GLN A 124 -11.28 4.04 -8.20
CA GLN A 124 -11.24 5.17 -9.11
C GLN A 124 -12.58 5.91 -9.09
N ALA A 125 -12.51 7.22 -9.01
CA ALA A 125 -13.66 8.11 -9.07
C ALA A 125 -13.51 9.14 -10.20
N TYR A 126 -14.62 9.58 -10.77
CA TYR A 126 -14.63 10.77 -11.61
C TYR A 126 -14.64 12.02 -10.72
N PHE A 127 -13.69 12.92 -10.93
CA PHE A 127 -13.58 14.14 -10.13
C PHE A 127 -13.06 15.28 -10.99
N LYS A 128 -13.80 16.40 -11.05
CA LYS A 128 -13.42 17.63 -11.78
C LYS A 128 -12.90 17.39 -13.21
N GLY A 129 -13.60 16.58 -14.00
CA GLY A 129 -13.22 16.29 -15.40
C GLY A 129 -12.09 15.28 -15.58
N SER A 130 -11.65 14.64 -14.50
CA SER A 130 -10.57 13.64 -14.50
C SER A 130 -11.04 12.30 -13.92
N LYS A 131 -10.27 11.23 -14.17
CA LYS A 131 -10.47 9.89 -13.56
C LYS A 131 -9.39 9.67 -12.53
N GLN A 132 -9.69 10.00 -11.28
CA GLN A 132 -8.71 9.98 -10.19
C GLN A 132 -8.68 8.61 -9.52
N PRO A 133 -7.52 7.98 -9.44
CA PRO A 133 -7.36 6.80 -8.60
C PRO A 133 -7.32 7.18 -7.12
N GLY A 134 -7.67 6.21 -6.29
CA GLY A 134 -7.63 6.33 -4.85
C GLY A 134 -7.51 4.97 -4.17
N LYS A 135 -7.69 4.98 -2.85
CA LYS A 135 -7.69 3.77 -2.04
C LYS A 135 -9.05 3.54 -1.38
N THR A 136 -9.38 2.26 -1.23
CA THR A 136 -10.51 1.76 -0.43
C THR A 136 -10.07 0.48 0.28
N TRP A 137 -10.90 -0.08 1.15
CA TRP A 137 -10.55 -1.27 1.94
C TRP A 137 -11.81 -2.02 2.39
N PRO A 138 -11.69 -3.26 2.92
CA PRO A 138 -12.84 -4.03 3.36
C PRO A 138 -13.72 -3.26 4.37
N GLY A 139 -15.02 -3.23 4.12
CA GLY A 139 -15.99 -2.56 4.99
C GLY A 139 -15.97 -1.02 4.91
N TYR A 140 -15.19 -0.43 4.00
CA TYR A 140 -15.22 1.00 3.71
C TYR A 140 -15.89 1.26 2.36
N ASN A 141 -17.05 1.90 2.40
CA ASN A 141 -17.91 2.10 1.22
C ASN A 141 -17.63 3.44 0.52
N HIS A 142 -16.38 3.91 0.58
CA HIS A 142 -15.93 5.13 -0.08
C HIS A 142 -14.57 4.93 -0.75
N CYS A 143 -14.20 5.86 -1.63
CA CYS A 143 -12.91 5.94 -2.27
C CYS A 143 -12.19 7.23 -1.88
N ASN A 144 -11.00 7.09 -1.32
CA ASN A 144 -10.14 8.20 -0.95
C ASN A 144 -9.17 8.50 -2.09
N ILE A 145 -9.42 9.57 -2.82
CA ILE A 145 -8.57 10.02 -3.93
C ILE A 145 -7.63 11.13 -3.44
N SER A 146 -6.43 11.19 -4.00
CA SER A 146 -5.56 12.35 -3.82
C SER A 146 -5.89 13.41 -4.87
N TYR A 147 -6.10 14.66 -4.46
CA TYR A 147 -6.31 15.75 -5.41
C TYR A 147 -5.90 17.11 -4.81
N ALA A 148 -5.03 17.84 -5.52
CA ALA A 148 -4.60 19.20 -5.18
C ALA A 148 -4.14 19.36 -3.71
N GLY A 149 -3.32 18.43 -3.20
CA GLY A 149 -2.80 18.47 -1.83
C GLY A 149 -3.70 17.83 -0.77
N HIS A 150 -4.92 17.41 -1.13
CA HIS A 150 -5.90 16.88 -0.18
C HIS A 150 -6.28 15.42 -0.47
N GLU A 151 -6.68 14.71 0.58
CA GLU A 151 -7.43 13.45 0.45
C GLU A 151 -8.92 13.80 0.35
N ILE A 152 -9.55 13.43 -0.75
CA ILE A 152 -10.97 13.66 -1.02
C ILE A 152 -11.70 12.31 -0.92
N ILE A 153 -12.75 12.25 -0.11
CA ILE A 153 -13.60 11.08 0.06
C ILE A 153 -14.73 11.15 -0.98
N THR A 154 -14.96 10.06 -1.70
CA THR A 154 -15.98 9.97 -2.76
C THR A 154 -16.82 8.70 -2.62
N ASP A 155 -18.12 8.81 -2.89
CA ASP A 155 -19.08 7.70 -2.75
C ASP A 155 -19.31 6.97 -4.08
N ASN A 156 -19.16 7.68 -5.19
CA ASN A 156 -19.37 7.14 -6.54
C ASN A 156 -18.03 6.73 -7.14
N TYR A 157 -17.67 5.47 -6.95
CA TYR A 157 -16.41 4.92 -7.41
C TYR A 157 -16.56 3.50 -7.96
N ARG A 158 -15.53 3.10 -8.71
CA ARG A 158 -15.31 1.73 -9.16
C ARG A 158 -14.04 1.18 -8.51
N ILE A 159 -13.95 -0.13 -8.39
CA ILE A 159 -12.79 -0.84 -7.82
C ILE A 159 -12.08 -1.61 -8.92
N LEU A 160 -10.77 -1.79 -8.77
CA LEU A 160 -10.00 -2.67 -9.63
C LEU A 160 -10.17 -4.11 -9.12
N GLY A 161 -10.65 -4.99 -9.98
CA GLY A 161 -10.67 -6.44 -9.77
C GLY A 161 -9.76 -7.15 -10.76
N SER A 162 -9.66 -8.47 -10.64
CA SER A 162 -9.00 -9.32 -11.62
C SER A 162 -9.85 -10.55 -11.94
N ASP A 163 -9.63 -11.15 -13.11
CA ASP A 163 -10.27 -12.41 -13.51
C ASP A 163 -9.83 -13.61 -12.65
N SER A 164 -8.96 -13.37 -11.67
CA SER A 164 -8.36 -14.34 -10.76
C SER A 164 -9.34 -14.92 -9.72
N GLY A 165 -10.54 -15.28 -10.16
CA GLY A 165 -11.26 -16.41 -9.57
C GLY A 165 -10.60 -17.76 -9.91
N GLN A 166 -9.64 -17.83 -10.85
CA GLN A 166 -8.99 -19.09 -11.27
C GLN A 166 -7.55 -18.91 -11.80
N ALA A 167 -6.60 -18.51 -10.95
CA ALA A 167 -5.18 -18.64 -11.30
C ALA A 167 -4.38 -19.19 -10.11
N ASN A 168 -3.90 -20.41 -10.31
CA ASN A 168 -3.10 -21.24 -9.42
C ASN A 168 -1.98 -20.49 -8.68
N PHE A 169 -2.14 -20.29 -7.38
CA PHE A 169 -1.03 -20.41 -6.42
C PHE A 169 -1.14 -21.78 -5.74
N HIS A 170 -0.52 -22.79 -6.34
CA HIS A 170 -0.20 -24.02 -5.63
C HIS A 170 1.02 -23.75 -4.74
N GLN A 171 0.77 -23.40 -3.48
CA GLN A 171 1.57 -23.92 -2.37
C GLN A 171 0.60 -24.42 -1.30
N HIS A 172 0.86 -25.65 -0.86
CA HIS A 172 -0.04 -26.46 -0.06
C HIS A 172 -0.45 -25.79 1.27
N ALA A 173 -1.69 -25.33 1.34
CA ALA A 173 -2.53 -25.41 2.54
C ALA A 173 -3.98 -25.48 2.08
N SER A 174 -4.68 -26.50 2.57
CA SER A 174 -6.04 -26.90 2.21
C SER A 174 -7.03 -25.74 2.09
N GLN A 175 -7.89 -25.88 1.09
CA GLN A 175 -9.11 -25.13 0.83
C GLN A 175 -9.87 -24.73 2.09
N ASN A 176 -10.31 -23.47 2.14
CA ASN A 176 -11.62 -23.14 2.66
C ASN A 176 -12.02 -21.74 2.19
N ALA A 177 -13.13 -21.65 1.47
CA ALA A 177 -13.88 -20.41 1.32
C ALA A 177 -14.08 -19.81 2.72
N GLN A 178 -13.44 -18.68 3.03
CA GLN A 178 -13.41 -17.95 4.33
C GLN A 178 -14.26 -18.60 5.43
N GLN A 179 -13.87 -19.79 5.92
CA GLN A 179 -14.52 -20.42 7.06
C GLN A 179 -13.99 -19.72 8.31
N GLN A 180 -14.83 -19.68 9.35
CA GLN A 180 -14.41 -19.17 10.64
C GLN A 180 -13.11 -19.87 11.07
N GLN A 181 -12.07 -19.07 11.31
CA GLN A 181 -10.77 -19.55 11.73
C GLN A 181 -10.65 -19.39 13.25
N CYS A 182 -10.00 -20.34 13.89
CA CYS A 182 -9.67 -20.25 15.31
C CYS A 182 -8.18 -20.08 15.48
N ILE A 183 -7.74 -19.03 16.18
CA ILE A 183 -6.33 -18.78 16.46
C ILE A 183 -6.09 -18.64 17.96
N THR A 184 -4.91 -19.10 18.38
CA THR A 184 -4.44 -19.02 19.77
C THR A 184 -3.51 -17.82 19.94
N GLY A 185 -3.76 -17.02 20.97
CA GLY A 185 -3.01 -15.84 21.36
C GLY A 185 -1.74 -16.16 22.15
N PRO A 186 -0.95 -15.13 22.50
CA PRO A 186 0.37 -15.29 23.11
C PRO A 186 0.38 -16.02 24.46
N PHE A 187 -0.74 -15.99 25.20
CA PHE A 187 -0.88 -16.62 26.51
C PHE A 187 -1.82 -17.84 26.50
N GLY A 188 -2.08 -18.41 25.31
CA GLY A 188 -2.92 -19.61 25.18
C GLY A 188 -4.42 -19.34 25.10
N ASN A 189 -4.87 -18.08 25.21
CA ASN A 189 -6.26 -17.70 24.96
C ASN A 189 -6.63 -17.93 23.49
N LYS A 190 -7.84 -18.41 23.21
CA LYS A 190 -8.28 -18.77 21.85
C LYS A 190 -9.45 -17.88 21.41
N ALA A 191 -9.43 -17.42 20.17
CA ALA A 191 -10.56 -16.73 19.53
C ALA A 191 -10.90 -17.40 18.20
N CYS A 192 -12.18 -17.42 17.85
CA CYS A 192 -12.71 -18.00 16.62
C CYS A 192 -13.64 -17.03 15.90
N GLY A 193 -13.56 -16.94 14.58
CA GLY A 193 -14.40 -16.07 13.76
C GLY A 193 -13.74 -15.72 12.43
N PHE A 194 -14.05 -14.55 11.89
CA PHE A 194 -13.48 -14.06 10.63
C PHE A 194 -12.39 -13.02 10.89
N ASN A 195 -11.47 -12.84 9.94
CA ASN A 195 -10.46 -11.77 9.96
C ASN A 195 -9.72 -11.63 11.31
N CYS A 196 -9.35 -12.76 11.92
CA CYS A 196 -8.76 -12.80 13.24
C CYS A 196 -7.37 -12.16 13.28
N ILE A 197 -7.08 -11.42 14.36
CA ILE A 197 -5.76 -10.83 14.59
C ILE A 197 -5.24 -11.17 15.99
N LYS A 198 -3.91 -11.16 16.13
CA LYS A 198 -3.21 -11.26 17.42
C LYS A 198 -2.64 -9.90 17.77
N SER A 199 -2.66 -9.57 19.06
CA SER A 199 -1.92 -8.44 19.62
C SER A 199 -0.82 -8.93 20.57
N THR A 200 -0.12 -8.01 21.22
CA THR A 200 0.96 -8.32 22.18
C THR A 200 0.48 -9.23 23.33
N ASN A 201 -0.79 -9.14 23.73
CA ASN A 201 -1.34 -9.90 24.86
C ASN A 201 -2.72 -10.53 24.59
N ASN A 202 -3.31 -10.34 23.42
CA ASN A 202 -4.68 -10.77 23.15
C ASN A 202 -4.84 -11.35 21.75
N VAL A 203 -5.99 -11.98 21.52
CA VAL A 203 -6.41 -12.47 20.21
C VAL A 203 -7.91 -12.25 20.07
N ALA A 204 -8.35 -11.79 18.89
CA ALA A 204 -9.77 -11.61 18.63
C ALA A 204 -10.10 -11.86 17.17
N CYS A 205 -11.36 -12.17 16.93
CA CYS A 205 -11.92 -12.43 15.61
C CYS A 205 -13.21 -11.63 15.44
N ALA A 206 -13.47 -11.24 14.21
CA ALA A 206 -14.70 -10.59 13.83
C ALA A 206 -15.84 -11.61 13.73
N THR A 207 -17.08 -11.19 13.97
CA THR A 207 -18.23 -12.11 13.97
C THR A 207 -18.77 -12.38 12.57
N SER A 208 -18.40 -11.53 11.60
CA SER A 208 -18.87 -11.61 10.22
C SER A 208 -17.71 -11.35 9.25
N MET A 209 -17.78 -11.93 8.06
CA MET A 209 -16.70 -11.90 7.06
C MET A 209 -16.34 -10.49 6.56
N ASP A 210 -17.28 -9.56 6.68
CA ASP A 210 -17.21 -8.17 6.24
C ASP A 210 -16.72 -7.20 7.33
N GLN A 211 -16.51 -7.69 8.55
CA GLN A 211 -15.96 -6.93 9.66
C GLN A 211 -14.44 -7.11 9.75
N GLN A 212 -13.74 -6.06 10.16
CA GLN A 212 -12.29 -6.08 10.38
C GLN A 212 -11.97 -6.03 11.88
N CYS A 213 -10.80 -6.53 12.27
CA CYS A 213 -10.24 -6.33 13.60
C CYS A 213 -8.99 -5.46 13.52
N VAL A 214 -8.80 -4.56 14.48
CA VAL A 214 -7.60 -3.71 14.63
C VAL A 214 -7.14 -3.69 16.08
N SER A 215 -5.83 -3.51 16.31
CA SER A 215 -5.23 -3.52 17.65
C SER A 215 -4.33 -2.32 17.90
N ASP A 216 -4.28 -1.85 19.15
CA ASP A 216 -3.31 -0.84 19.57
C ASP A 216 -2.02 -1.47 20.12
N ASN A 217 -1.06 -0.62 20.52
CA ASN A 217 0.25 -1.08 21.02
C ASN A 217 0.19 -1.74 22.41
N PHE A 218 -0.92 -1.54 23.14
CA PHE A 218 -1.17 -2.16 24.46
C PHE A 218 -1.94 -3.48 24.35
N GLY A 219 -2.25 -3.86 23.11
CA GLY A 219 -2.91 -5.08 22.75
C GLY A 219 -4.42 -5.12 22.97
N ARG A 220 -5.06 -3.96 23.13
CA ARG A 220 -6.52 -3.86 22.99
C ARG A 220 -6.90 -4.12 21.54
N ILE A 221 -7.92 -4.95 21.32
CA ILE A 221 -8.42 -5.29 19.99
C ILE A 221 -9.88 -4.84 19.89
N ALA A 222 -10.25 -4.23 18.77
CA ALA A 222 -11.64 -3.94 18.41
C ALA A 222 -11.96 -4.61 17.07
N CYS A 223 -13.16 -5.17 16.94
CA CYS A 223 -13.65 -5.77 15.70
C CYS A 223 -15.01 -5.18 15.32
N GLY A 224 -15.25 -4.97 14.02
CA GLY A 224 -16.48 -4.38 13.48
C GLY A 224 -16.27 -3.71 12.14
N TYR A 225 -17.02 -2.65 11.85
CA TYR A 225 -17.02 -1.96 10.56
C TYR A 225 -16.20 -0.66 10.60
N GLY A 226 -15.57 -0.31 9.49
CA GLY A 226 -14.86 0.98 9.33
C GLY A 226 -13.91 1.33 10.49
N CYS A 227 -13.21 0.34 11.05
CA CYS A 227 -12.37 0.52 12.24
C CYS A 227 -11.20 1.46 12.02
N VAL A 228 -10.81 2.15 13.09
CA VAL A 228 -9.63 3.02 13.16
C VAL A 228 -8.74 2.64 14.33
N GLN A 229 -7.47 2.95 14.22
CA GLN A 229 -6.47 2.68 15.24
C GLN A 229 -5.52 3.87 15.44
N SER A 230 -5.02 3.98 16.66
CA SER A 230 -3.86 4.77 17.06
C SER A 230 -3.00 3.90 17.98
N PRO A 231 -1.76 4.32 18.31
CA PRO A 231 -0.93 3.61 19.28
C PRO A 231 -1.62 3.36 20.63
N LEU A 232 -2.58 4.22 21.02
CA LEU A 232 -3.23 4.18 22.33
C LEU A 232 -4.74 3.87 22.28
N LYS A 233 -5.34 3.61 21.12
CA LYS A 233 -6.80 3.45 21.03
C LYS A 233 -7.21 2.78 19.73
N VAL A 234 -8.21 1.91 19.83
CA VAL A 234 -8.88 1.28 18.69
C VAL A 234 -10.38 1.44 18.83
N ALA A 235 -11.08 1.53 17.70
CA ALA A 235 -12.54 1.44 17.68
C ALA A 235 -13.03 0.93 16.33
N CYS A 236 -14.19 0.30 16.35
CA CYS A 236 -14.93 -0.16 15.19
C CYS A 236 -16.40 0.26 15.34
N ALA A 237 -17.04 0.56 14.21
CA ALA A 237 -18.47 0.79 14.17
C ALA A 237 -19.21 -0.54 14.30
N ARG A 238 -20.43 -0.49 14.86
CA ARG A 238 -21.23 -1.70 15.10
C ARG A 238 -22.05 -2.10 13.89
N LYS A 239 -22.43 -1.15 13.04
CA LYS A 239 -23.26 -1.38 11.85
C LYS A 239 -22.44 -1.25 10.59
N ARG A 240 -22.80 -2.05 9.57
CA ARG A 240 -22.18 -2.02 8.25
C ARG A 240 -22.24 -0.65 7.56
N SER A 241 -23.27 0.14 7.84
CA SER A 241 -23.48 1.47 7.27
C SER A 241 -22.79 2.60 8.04
N GLU A 242 -21.95 2.27 9.02
CA GLU A 242 -21.24 3.24 9.85
C GLU A 242 -19.72 3.07 9.70
N ASN A 243 -18.98 4.16 9.88
CA ASN A 243 -17.53 4.15 9.88
C ASN A 243 -16.99 4.87 11.11
N CYS A 244 -15.77 4.54 11.52
CA CYS A 244 -15.03 5.30 12.52
C CYS A 244 -14.06 6.26 11.86
N VAL A 245 -13.82 7.38 12.53
CA VAL A 245 -12.79 8.36 12.18
C VAL A 245 -12.03 8.71 13.45
N ILE A 246 -10.73 8.89 13.29
CA ILE A 246 -9.83 9.37 14.35
C ILE A 246 -9.19 10.67 13.89
N ASN A 247 -9.14 11.66 14.77
CA ASN A 247 -8.47 12.94 14.47
C ASN A 247 -7.03 12.97 14.98
N SER A 248 -6.33 14.06 14.68
CA SER A 248 -4.92 14.23 15.08
C SER A 248 -4.71 14.28 16.60
N PHE A 249 -5.78 14.46 17.39
CA PHE A 249 -5.76 14.44 18.86
C PHE A 249 -6.10 13.06 19.44
N ASN A 250 -6.16 12.01 18.61
CA ASN A 250 -6.60 10.65 18.97
C ASN A 250 -8.04 10.55 19.50
N GLU A 251 -8.88 11.55 19.24
CA GLU A 251 -10.32 11.44 19.47
C GLU A 251 -10.91 10.53 18.41
N ILE A 252 -11.80 9.61 18.81
CA ILE A 252 -12.45 8.68 17.89
C ILE A 252 -13.95 8.87 17.98
N ARG A 253 -14.61 8.95 16.82
CA ARG A 253 -16.07 8.83 16.70
C ARG A 253 -16.42 7.82 15.63
N CYS A 254 -17.48 7.07 15.88
CA CYS A 254 -18.05 6.12 14.96
C CYS A 254 -19.53 6.41 14.78
N GLY A 255 -20.03 6.32 13.56
CA GLY A 255 -21.39 6.73 13.21
C GLY A 255 -21.59 6.74 11.71
N ARG A 256 -22.71 7.29 11.26
CA ARG A 256 -22.99 7.40 9.82
C ARG A 256 -22.15 8.53 9.24
N ASN A 257 -21.49 8.25 8.11
CA ASN A 257 -20.73 9.22 7.32
C ASN A 257 -19.77 10.09 8.15
N CYS A 258 -19.10 9.48 9.14
CA CYS A 258 -18.12 10.17 9.95
C CYS A 258 -16.96 10.63 9.07
N ARG A 259 -16.55 11.90 9.22
CA ARG A 259 -15.49 12.56 8.46
C ARG A 259 -14.80 13.63 9.31
N MET A 260 -13.55 13.94 8.98
CA MET A 260 -12.86 15.09 9.58
C MET A 260 -13.16 16.35 8.78
N ASP A 261 -13.44 17.46 9.47
CA ASP A 261 -13.45 18.78 8.85
C ASP A 261 -12.03 19.37 8.77
N ASN A 262 -11.92 20.52 8.11
CA ASN A 262 -10.66 21.24 7.94
C ASN A 262 -10.05 21.74 9.26
N PHE A 263 -10.80 21.69 10.37
CA PHE A 263 -10.37 22.09 11.70
C PHE A 263 -10.05 20.89 12.59
N ASN A 264 -9.85 19.71 12.02
CA ASN A 264 -9.53 18.47 12.74
C ASN A 264 -10.65 18.01 13.71
N ARG A 265 -11.90 18.45 13.49
CA ARG A 265 -13.07 18.01 14.26
C ARG A 265 -13.79 16.90 13.52
N ILE A 266 -14.29 15.92 14.26
CA ILE A 266 -15.01 14.79 13.67
C ILE A 266 -16.51 15.09 13.62
N GLN A 267 -17.03 15.12 12.40
CA GLN A 267 -18.45 15.28 12.10
C GLN A 267 -19.01 13.94 11.64
N CYS A 268 -20.15 13.55 12.18
CA CYS A 268 -20.94 12.40 11.76
C CYS A 268 -22.37 12.87 11.58
N ASP A 269 -23.13 12.16 10.75
CA ASP A 269 -24.54 12.44 10.49
C ASP A 269 -25.45 11.90 11.62
#